data_AF-A0A4Y1ZSF7-F1
#
_entry.id   AF-A0A4Y1ZSF7-F1
#
_cell.length_a   1.000
_cell.length_b   1.000
_cell.length_c   1.000
_cell.angle_alpha   90.00
_cell.angle_beta   90.00
_cell.angle_gamma   90.00
#
_symmetry.space_group_name_H-M   'P 1'
#
loop_
_entity.id
_entity.type
_entity.pdbx_description
1 polymer ?
#
loop_
_entity_poly.entity_id
_entity_poly.type
_entity_poly.pdbx_seq_one_letter_code
_entity_poly.pdbx_strand_id
1 'polypeptide(L)'
;MNKTVSAMSFYAYRLMVRSTENHLLNYRQLLHQYWVDTYAKIEAERLLFIRLNQKKLRADEYIHLKEDAIKNDSDPANHGKLVILPSTFNGCPRNMHEYAQDAVTSVRHGGTPSVFTTYTFNPNCKEMA
;
A
#
# COMPACT_ATOMS: atom_id res chain seq x y z
N MET A 1 -4.71 8.91 28.98
CA MET A 1 -5.31 8.59 27.67
C MET A 1 -4.48 9.26 26.58
N ASN A 2 -3.94 8.51 25.62
CA ASN A 2 -3.33 9.10 24.43
C ASN A 2 -4.41 9.88 23.66
N LYS A 3 -4.20 11.18 23.45
CA LYS A 3 -5.15 12.08 22.79
C LYS A 3 -5.03 12.07 21.26
N THR A 4 -4.14 11.25 20.71
CA THR A 4 -3.81 11.19 19.29
C THR A 4 -4.30 9.87 18.68
N VAL A 5 -4.95 9.96 17.52
CA VAL A 5 -5.48 8.83 16.75
C VAL A 5 -4.85 8.89 15.35
N SER A 6 -4.51 7.75 14.76
CA SER A 6 -4.00 7.70 13.37
C SER A 6 -5.06 8.17 12.38
N ALA A 7 -4.63 8.73 11.24
CA ALA A 7 -5.59 9.17 10.22
C ALA A 7 -6.45 7.99 9.74
N MET A 8 -5.87 6.80 9.62
CA MET A 8 -6.59 5.58 9.25
C MET A 8 -7.74 5.28 10.22
N SER A 9 -7.48 5.23 11.52
CA SER A 9 -8.52 4.94 12.52
C SER A 9 -9.59 6.04 12.56
N PHE A 10 -9.18 7.30 12.37
CA PHE A 10 -10.11 8.42 12.32
C PHE A 10 -11.05 8.36 11.11
N TYR A 11 -10.51 8.14 9.91
CA TYR A 11 -11.32 8.05 8.69
C TYR A 11 -12.15 6.76 8.63
N ALA A 12 -11.63 5.63 9.12
CA ALA A 12 -12.39 4.39 9.26
C ALA A 12 -13.60 4.59 10.17
N TYR A 13 -13.44 5.26 11.32
CA TYR A 13 -14.54 5.59 12.20
C TYR A 13 -15.60 6.44 11.48
N ARG A 14 -15.19 7.42 10.68
CA ARG A 14 -16.12 8.32 9.96
C ARG A 14 -16.85 7.66 8.79
N LEU A 15 -16.24 6.65 8.17
CA LEU A 15 -16.83 5.87 7.07
C LEU A 15 -17.65 4.67 7.53
N MET A 16 -17.52 4.27 8.80
CA MET A 16 -18.25 3.13 9.36
C MET A 16 -19.76 3.29 9.22
N VAL A 17 -20.42 2.25 8.72
CA VAL A 17 -21.89 2.14 8.68
C VAL A 17 -22.41 1.92 10.10
N ARG A 18 -23.43 2.69 10.50
CA ARG A 18 -24.04 2.64 11.84
C ARG A 18 -25.56 2.62 11.74
N SER A 19 -26.22 2.30 12.85
CA SER A 19 -27.67 2.40 12.98
C SER A 19 -28.16 3.85 12.82
N THR A 20 -27.34 4.83 13.21
CA THR A 20 -27.57 6.25 12.95
C THR A 20 -27.22 6.59 11.50
N GLU A 21 -27.99 7.47 10.86
CA GLU A 21 -27.68 7.93 9.51
C GLU A 21 -26.27 8.54 9.41
N ASN A 22 -25.48 8.01 8.50
CA ASN A 22 -24.21 8.60 8.10
C ASN A 22 -24.39 9.31 6.77
N HIS A 23 -24.74 10.60 6.81
CA HIS A 23 -25.03 11.39 5.61
C HIS A 23 -23.87 11.39 4.61
N LEU A 24 -22.63 11.22 5.07
CA LEU A 24 -21.45 11.17 4.21
C LEU A 24 -21.58 10.07 3.14
N LEU A 25 -22.15 8.92 3.50
CA LEU A 25 -22.32 7.77 2.60
C LEU A 25 -23.36 7.99 1.51
N ASN A 26 -24.21 9.02 1.63
CA ASN A 26 -25.28 9.30 0.66
C ASN A 26 -24.79 10.14 -0.53
N TYR A 27 -23.61 10.74 -0.44
CA TYR A 27 -23.10 11.67 -1.43
C TYR A 27 -22.35 11.01 -2.60
N ARG A 28 -22.93 10.01 -3.28
CA ARG A 28 -22.45 9.35 -4.54
C ARG A 28 -21.04 9.77 -5.04
N GLN A 29 -20.95 10.68 -6.01
CA GLN A 29 -19.67 11.08 -6.64
C GLN A 29 -18.74 11.82 -5.67
N LEU A 30 -19.28 12.67 -4.79
CA LEU A 30 -18.49 13.39 -3.79
C LEU A 30 -17.89 12.44 -2.74
N LEU A 31 -18.56 11.32 -2.47
CA LEU A 31 -18.06 10.25 -1.61
C LEU A 31 -16.85 9.59 -2.26
N HIS A 32 -16.88 9.31 -3.58
CA HIS A 32 -15.72 8.76 -4.27
C HIS A 32 -14.51 9.70 -4.21
N GLN A 33 -14.71 11.00 -4.43
CA GLN A 33 -13.63 11.98 -4.27
C GLN A 33 -13.10 12.00 -2.83
N TYR A 34 -14.00 12.00 -1.85
CA TYR A 34 -13.63 11.92 -0.44
C TYR A 34 -12.81 10.65 -0.11
N TRP A 35 -13.14 9.49 -0.70
CA TRP A 35 -12.39 8.24 -0.51
C TRP A 35 -10.97 8.36 -1.03
N VAL A 36 -10.80 8.88 -2.25
CA VAL A 36 -9.46 9.04 -2.85
C VAL A 36 -8.63 10.03 -2.04
N ASP A 37 -9.20 11.16 -1.65
CA ASP A 37 -8.50 12.18 -0.87
C ASP A 37 -8.11 11.70 0.53
N THR A 38 -8.97 10.93 1.20
CA THR A 38 -8.67 10.36 2.51
C THR A 38 -7.63 9.25 2.43
N TYR A 39 -7.70 8.40 1.40
CA TYR A 39 -6.68 7.38 1.15
C TYR A 39 -5.30 8.02 0.92
N ALA A 40 -5.21 9.06 0.08
CA ALA A 40 -3.96 9.77 -0.17
C ALA A 40 -3.34 10.34 1.13
N LYS A 41 -4.16 10.87 2.04
CA LYS A 41 -3.70 11.35 3.36
C LYS A 41 -3.16 10.22 4.24
N ILE A 42 -3.86 9.09 4.29
CA ILE A 42 -3.42 7.91 5.06
C ILE A 42 -2.09 7.39 4.51
N GLU A 43 -1.96 7.31 3.18
CA GLU A 43 -0.76 6.79 2.55
C GLU A 43 0.44 7.74 2.74
N ALA A 44 0.20 9.06 2.71
CA ALA A 44 1.21 10.05 3.04
C ALA A 44 1.72 9.92 4.49
N GLU A 45 0.83 9.71 5.46
CA GLU A 45 1.20 9.45 6.87
C GLU A 45 2.03 8.17 6.98
N ARG A 46 1.62 7.11 6.27
CA ARG A 46 2.33 5.82 6.24
C ARG A 46 3.74 5.94 5.65
N LEU A 47 3.89 6.64 4.54
CA LEU A 47 5.20 6.91 3.92
C LEU A 47 6.09 7.75 4.82
N LEU A 48 5.54 8.76 5.50
CA LEU A 48 6.27 9.55 6.48
C LEU A 48 6.75 8.67 7.64
N PHE A 49 5.89 7.79 8.16
CA PHE A 49 6.26 6.84 9.19
C PHE A 49 7.43 5.96 8.74
N ILE A 50 7.37 5.38 7.54
CA ILE A 50 8.45 4.56 6.97
C ILE A 50 9.75 5.35 6.87
N ARG A 51 9.70 6.60 6.37
CA ARG A 51 10.87 7.48 6.22
C ARG A 51 11.53 7.83 7.55
N LEU A 52 10.75 8.02 8.61
CA LEU A 52 11.24 8.40 9.94
C LEU A 52 11.71 7.19 10.77
N ASN A 53 11.09 6.02 10.58
CA ASN A 53 11.30 4.83 11.42
C ASN A 53 12.17 3.74 10.76
N GLN A 54 13.03 4.10 9.80
CA GLN A 54 13.89 3.17 9.07
C GLN A 54 14.69 2.22 9.99
N LYS A 55 15.26 2.74 11.08
CA LYS A 55 16.00 1.92 12.07
C LYS A 55 15.13 0.85 12.74
N LYS A 56 13.89 1.22 13.10
CA LYS A 56 12.91 0.30 13.71
C LYS A 56 12.45 -0.77 12.72
N LEU A 57 12.38 -0.41 11.43
CA LEU A 57 12.06 -1.33 10.33
C LEU A 57 13.27 -2.16 9.89
N ARG A 58 14.39 -2.11 10.62
CA ARG A 58 15.64 -2.82 10.31
C ARG A 58 16.11 -2.55 8.88
N ALA A 59 15.91 -1.31 8.41
CA ALA A 59 16.36 -0.90 7.07
C ALA A 59 17.87 -1.13 6.87
N ASP A 60 18.62 -1.08 7.96
CA ASP A 60 20.06 -1.25 8.02
C ASP A 60 20.51 -2.70 7.73
N GLU A 61 19.64 -3.70 7.89
CA GLU A 61 19.92 -5.11 7.53
C GLU A 61 19.88 -5.35 6.00
N TYR A 62 19.30 -4.42 5.23
CA TYR A 62 19.23 -4.51 3.77
C TYR A 62 20.45 -3.88 3.08
N ILE A 63 21.65 -4.19 3.57
CA ILE A 63 22.93 -3.63 3.08
C ILE A 63 23.08 -3.83 1.56
N HIS A 64 22.80 -5.04 1.07
CA HIS A 64 22.90 -5.37 -0.35
C HIS A 64 21.92 -4.53 -1.21
N LEU A 65 20.70 -4.30 -0.72
CA LEU A 65 19.72 -3.48 -1.43
C LEU A 65 20.14 -2.01 -1.51
N LYS A 66 20.76 -1.51 -0.45
CA LYS A 66 21.30 -0.14 -0.41
C LYS A 66 22.46 0.02 -1.39
N GLU A 67 23.37 -0.95 -1.43
CA GLU A 67 24.48 -0.95 -2.38
C GLU A 67 24.00 -1.05 -3.83
N ASP A 68 23.02 -1.90 -4.12
CA ASP A 68 22.45 -2.03 -5.46
C ASP A 68 21.71 -0.76 -5.89
N ALA A 69 21.00 -0.10 -4.97
CA ALA A 69 20.37 1.19 -5.27
C ALA A 69 21.41 2.28 -5.58
N ILE A 70 22.51 2.33 -4.82
CA ILE A 70 23.60 3.29 -5.03
C ILE A 70 24.39 3.00 -6.32
N LYS A 71 24.55 1.72 -6.70
CA LYS A 71 25.25 1.33 -7.93
C LYS A 71 24.43 1.58 -9.20
N ASN A 72 23.11 1.46 -9.11
CA ASN A 72 22.21 1.68 -10.24
C ASN A 72 21.85 3.15 -10.48
N ASP A 73 22.01 4.03 -9.48
CA ASP A 73 21.73 5.46 -9.59
C ASP A 73 23.05 6.24 -9.68
N SER A 74 23.41 6.64 -10.90
CA SER A 74 24.77 7.03 -11.30
C SER A 74 25.23 8.42 -10.85
N ASP A 75 24.49 9.13 -9.99
CA ASP A 75 24.76 10.56 -9.72
C ASP A 75 24.78 10.93 -8.22
N PRO A 76 25.96 10.85 -7.57
CA PRO A 76 26.10 11.05 -6.11
C PRO A 76 25.75 12.47 -5.62
N ALA A 77 25.56 13.43 -6.53
CA ALA A 77 25.18 14.81 -6.22
C ALA A 77 23.67 15.02 -6.06
N ASN A 78 22.83 14.08 -6.52
CA ASN A 78 21.36 14.19 -6.52
C ASN A 78 20.68 13.43 -5.37
N HIS A 79 21.45 12.89 -4.44
CA HIS A 79 20.92 11.98 -3.44
C HIS A 79 20.18 12.75 -2.33
N GLY A 80 18.84 12.73 -2.42
CA GLY A 80 17.99 12.86 -1.23
C GLY A 80 18.27 11.73 -0.23
N LYS A 81 17.59 11.77 0.92
CA LYS A 81 17.69 10.67 1.91
C LYS A 81 17.13 9.37 1.31
N LEU A 82 17.97 8.37 1.10
CA LEU A 82 17.55 7.03 0.69
C LEU A 82 16.62 6.41 1.74
N VAL A 83 15.44 5.97 1.32
CA VAL A 83 14.43 5.32 2.17
C VAL A 83 14.09 3.97 1.56
N ILE A 84 14.25 2.91 2.33
CA ILE A 84 14.00 1.54 1.91
C ILE A 84 12.55 1.18 2.29
N LEU A 85 11.69 0.97 1.29
CA LEU A 85 10.23 0.70 1.47
C LEU A 85 9.97 -0.77 1.81
N PRO A 86 9.42 -1.13 2.97
CA PRO A 86 9.21 -2.52 3.40
C PRO A 86 8.37 -3.30 2.38
N SER A 87 8.52 -4.63 2.35
CA SER A 87 7.73 -5.47 1.42
C SER A 87 6.23 -5.39 1.67
N THR A 88 5.82 -5.06 2.90
CA THR A 88 4.41 -4.77 3.25
C THR A 88 3.81 -3.54 2.56
N PHE A 89 4.61 -2.73 1.87
CA PHE A 89 4.13 -1.59 1.10
C PHE A 89 3.67 -2.05 -0.29
N ASN A 90 2.36 -1.94 -0.54
CA ASN A 90 1.77 -2.40 -1.80
C ASN A 90 2.37 -1.69 -3.02
N GLY A 91 2.67 -2.47 -4.06
CA GLY A 91 3.22 -1.95 -5.32
C GLY A 91 4.72 -1.63 -5.30
N CYS A 92 5.42 -1.76 -4.17
CA CYS A 92 6.88 -1.68 -4.21
C CYS A 92 7.48 -2.94 -4.88
N PRO A 93 8.70 -2.84 -5.47
CA PRO A 93 9.38 -3.99 -6.05
C PRO A 93 9.50 -5.18 -5.08
N ARG A 94 9.67 -4.92 -3.78
CA ARG A 94 9.79 -5.96 -2.76
C ARG A 94 8.47 -6.70 -2.51
N ASN A 95 7.36 -5.97 -2.49
CA ASN A 95 6.03 -6.55 -2.39
C ASN A 95 5.75 -7.52 -3.55
N MET A 96 6.07 -7.09 -4.77
CA MET A 96 5.90 -7.94 -5.96
C MET A 96 6.82 -9.16 -5.94
N HIS A 97 8.06 -8.99 -5.46
CA HIS A 97 9.00 -10.09 -5.33
C HIS A 97 8.55 -11.12 -4.29
N GLU A 98 8.06 -10.68 -3.13
CA GLU A 98 7.52 -11.56 -2.09
C GLU A 98 6.31 -12.33 -2.61
N TYR A 99 5.35 -11.66 -3.28
CA TYR A 99 4.21 -12.34 -3.91
C TYR A 99 4.63 -13.38 -4.95
N ALA A 100 5.68 -13.10 -5.74
CA ALA A 100 6.20 -14.05 -6.70
C ALA A 100 6.83 -15.28 -6.01
N GLN A 101 7.61 -15.06 -4.95
CA GLN A 101 8.19 -16.15 -4.15
C GLN A 101 7.10 -16.98 -3.46
N ASP A 102 6.07 -16.35 -2.91
CA ASP A 102 4.94 -17.01 -2.28
C ASP A 102 4.14 -17.86 -3.28
N ALA A 103 3.94 -17.35 -4.49
CA ALA A 103 3.29 -18.11 -5.56
C ALA A 103 4.09 -19.37 -5.93
N VAL A 104 5.42 -19.24 -6.11
CA VAL A 104 6.31 -20.39 -6.36
C VAL A 104 6.28 -21.38 -5.21
N THR A 105 6.29 -20.88 -3.97
CA THR A 105 6.20 -21.71 -2.76
C THR A 105 4.88 -22.45 -2.69
N SER A 106 3.77 -21.79 -3.02
CA SER A 106 2.44 -22.38 -3.07
C SER A 106 2.38 -23.51 -4.09
N VAL A 107 2.92 -23.32 -5.30
CA VAL A 107 2.97 -24.37 -6.33
C VAL A 107 3.86 -25.54 -5.90
N ARG A 108 4.99 -25.25 -5.24
CA ARG A 108 5.91 -26.28 -4.76
C ARG A 108 5.27 -27.20 -3.70
N HIS A 109 4.46 -26.63 -2.81
CA HIS A 109 3.83 -27.39 -1.73
C HIS A 109 2.45 -27.96 -2.10
N GLY A 110 1.66 -27.21 -2.86
CA GLY A 110 0.27 -27.54 -3.20
C GLY A 110 0.09 -28.17 -4.59
N GLY A 111 1.16 -28.30 -5.38
CA GLY A 111 1.09 -28.75 -6.76
C GLY A 111 0.67 -27.64 -7.72
N THR A 112 0.73 -27.94 -9.02
CA THR A 112 0.34 -26.97 -10.05
C THR A 112 -1.18 -26.76 -10.05
N PRO A 113 -1.66 -25.50 -10.05
CA PRO A 113 -3.08 -25.24 -10.15
C PRO A 113 -3.62 -25.77 -11.49
N SER A 114 -4.72 -26.51 -11.42
CA SER A 114 -5.38 -27.13 -12.58
C SER A 114 -6.47 -26.24 -13.20
N VAL A 115 -6.93 -25.21 -12.48
CA VAL A 115 -7.99 -24.30 -12.90
C VAL A 115 -7.48 -22.87 -12.83
N PHE A 116 -7.63 -22.14 -13.94
CA PHE A 116 -7.35 -20.70 -14.02
C PHE A 116 -8.64 -19.98 -14.43
N THR A 117 -9.12 -19.09 -13.58
CA THR A 117 -10.28 -18.24 -13.87
C THR A 117 -9.79 -16.82 -14.15
N THR A 118 -10.00 -16.35 -15.37
CA THR A 118 -9.72 -14.95 -15.74
C THR A 118 -11.01 -14.16 -15.73
N TYR A 119 -11.07 -13.12 -14.90
CA TYR A 119 -12.14 -12.12 -14.96
C TYR A 119 -11.67 -10.93 -15.79
N THR A 120 -12.27 -10.73 -16.95
CA THR A 120 -12.02 -9.55 -17.78
C THR A 120 -13.03 -8.48 -17.42
N PHE A 121 -12.57 -7.37 -16.84
CA PHE A 121 -13.44 -6.24 -16.54
C PHE A 121 -13.74 -5.46 -17.82
N ASN A 122 -15.02 -5.33 -18.19
CA ASN A 122 -15.44 -4.51 -19.33
C ASN A 122 -15.64 -3.05 -18.86
N PRO A 123 -14.87 -2.08 -19.36
CA PRO A 123 -14.99 -0.67 -18.95
C PRO A 123 -16.34 -0.03 -19.33
N ASN A 124 -17.14 -0.66 -20.20
CA ASN A 124 -18.48 -0.22 -20.55
C ASN A 124 -19.59 -0.79 -19.64
N CYS A 125 -19.23 -1.47 -18.54
CA CYS A 125 -20.22 -2.02 -17.61
C CYS A 125 -21.03 -0.91 -16.93
N LYS A 126 -22.36 -1.06 -16.93
CA LYS A 126 -23.32 -0.12 -16.30
C LYS A 126 -23.09 0.09 -14.80
N GLU A 127 -22.46 -0.87 -14.11
CA GLU A 127 -22.13 -0.75 -12.69
C GLU A 127 -21.01 0.25 -12.40
N MET A 128 -20.26 0.67 -13.43
CA MET A 128 -19.22 1.71 -13.33
C MET A 128 -19.70 3.12 -13.71
N ALA A 129 -20.96 3.26 -14.17
CA ALA A 129 -21.53 4.54 -14.62
C ALA A 129 -22.19 5.33 -13.48
#